data_AF-A0A3C1DET9-F1
#
_entry.id   AF-A0A3C1DET9-F1
#
_cell.length_a   1.000
_cell.length_b   1.000
_cell.length_c   1.000
_cell.angle_alpha   90.00
_cell.angle_beta   90.00
_cell.angle_gamma   90.00
#
_symmetry.space_group_name_H-M   'P 1'
#
loop_
_entity.id
_entity.type
_entity.pdbx_description
1 polymer ?
#
loop_
_entity_poly.entity_id
_entity_poly.type
_entity_poly.pdbx_seq_one_letter_code
_entity_poly.pdbx_strand_id
1 'polypeptide(L)'
;MQDKQQTRWPISAAILGTVVVLVTLVLGTWWVGQSATRATEEAVNAVSMFYLDELAGRREQVVAKNLSTNIENLQTAVSLLTDEDLSSMQNLQQFQARMKTVYHLEKFAFVDDSGLIYTSTGTQNDIGDYPFDPQSIAGPEISIKDLDTDDKHVIIAMPIEGVSLEGKPLVVCFTEMTMQTLIDGLSLQSDANETTFCNIYTDDGVALTNMVLGGLASEDNLLDAMKNAQFDEGYSLETMVSDFHDGRSGVASFTYNGIHETLDYVPVQNTDWMLTYLIRENVITEQITDISNGIFMRGVAQTALTALALVAVAVFLVFQVRRSARLTLEKETFEAESRVKQEEMERRLALQEQLLEQEKHRAQQDKMITALASDYRSVYYIDLDTDEGICYQADVHGQGTIAEGEHFAYRSTFQEYAQKHVDENYRDDFLDFIEPASIRAKLEQQPVITFRYLTRRNGVESYEMLRMAGVRHAEDRTDHIIHAVGIGLVDVDEETREDMARSQALGDALAVAEDANKAKTVFLSNMSHEIRTPMN
;
A
#
# COMPACT_ATOMS: atom_id res chain seq x y z
N MET A 1 24.29 -8.99 -14.82
CA MET A 1 24.18 -8.85 -13.35
C MET A 1 24.06 -7.37 -12.90
N GLN A 2 23.43 -6.49 -13.69
CA GLN A 2 23.32 -5.05 -13.34
C GLN A 2 21.89 -4.59 -12.99
N ASP A 3 20.88 -5.46 -13.11
CA ASP A 3 19.48 -5.03 -13.04
C ASP A 3 18.79 -5.24 -11.66
N LYS A 4 19.47 -5.91 -10.72
CA LYS A 4 18.91 -6.17 -9.37
C LYS A 4 19.16 -5.05 -8.35
N GLN A 5 19.97 -4.04 -8.69
CA GLN A 5 20.39 -3.01 -7.73
C GLN A 5 19.52 -1.75 -7.79
N GLN A 6 18.80 -1.50 -8.89
CA GLN A 6 18.00 -0.29 -9.10
C GLN A 6 16.60 -0.33 -8.44
N THR A 7 16.09 -1.50 -8.08
CA THR A 7 14.73 -1.68 -7.51
C THR A 7 14.64 -1.62 -5.98
N ARG A 8 15.76 -1.65 -5.23
CA ARG A 8 15.75 -1.57 -3.75
C ARG A 8 15.72 -0.14 -3.20
N TRP A 9 16.20 0.84 -3.96
CA TRP A 9 16.27 2.25 -3.58
C TRP A 9 14.90 2.93 -3.34
N PRO A 10 13.86 2.74 -4.18
CA PRO A 10 12.58 3.45 -3.97
C PRO A 10 11.81 2.95 -2.74
N ILE A 11 11.92 1.65 -2.41
CA ILE A 11 11.21 1.06 -1.26
C ILE A 11 11.86 1.48 0.06
N SER A 12 13.20 1.50 0.11
CA SER A 12 13.93 1.92 1.32
C SER A 12 13.77 3.42 1.59
N ALA A 13 13.73 4.26 0.55
CA ALA A 13 13.42 5.68 0.68
C ALA A 13 11.98 5.92 1.18
N ALA A 14 10.99 5.16 0.70
CA ALA A 14 9.60 5.26 1.15
C ALA A 14 9.44 4.88 2.63
N ILE A 15 10.10 3.80 3.07
CA ILE A 15 10.08 3.37 4.48
C ILE A 15 10.72 4.42 5.37
N LEU A 16 11.88 4.98 4.97
CA LEU A 16 12.55 6.03 5.72
C LEU A 16 11.67 7.28 5.85
N GLY A 17 11.00 7.67 4.76
CA GLY A 17 10.05 8.78 4.76
C GLY A 17 8.87 8.56 5.71
N THR A 18 8.28 7.37 5.72
CA THR A 18 7.19 7.05 6.67
C THR A 18 7.65 7.09 8.13
N VAL A 19 8.86 6.59 8.43
CA VAL A 19 9.42 6.64 9.78
C VAL A 19 9.65 8.07 10.24
N VAL A 20 10.21 8.93 9.38
CA VAL A 20 10.41 10.36 9.71
C VAL A 20 9.08 11.05 10.00
N VAL A 21 8.06 10.83 9.17
CA VAL A 21 6.72 11.41 9.37
C VAL A 21 6.10 10.94 10.71
N LEU A 22 6.21 9.65 11.03
CA LEU A 22 5.72 9.10 12.30
C LEU A 22 6.42 9.72 13.50
N VAL A 23 7.75 9.86 13.46
CA VAL A 23 8.52 10.49 14.53
C VAL A 23 8.12 11.96 14.70
N THR A 24 7.96 12.71 13.60
CA THR A 24 7.52 14.11 13.66
C THR A 24 6.11 14.25 14.23
N LEU A 25 5.20 13.33 13.92
CA LEU A 25 3.84 13.32 14.47
C LEU A 25 3.85 13.05 15.98
N VAL A 26 4.64 12.08 16.45
CA VAL A 26 4.75 11.78 17.88
C VAL A 26 5.36 12.94 18.65
N LEU A 27 6.45 13.53 18.14
CA LEU A 27 7.09 14.68 18.76
C LEU A 27 6.17 15.91 18.75
N GLY A 28 5.44 16.14 17.65
CA GLY A 28 4.47 17.22 17.55
C GLY A 28 3.34 17.07 18.56
N THR A 29 2.76 15.88 18.70
CA THR A 29 1.69 15.61 19.67
C THR A 29 2.18 15.72 21.11
N TRP A 30 3.40 15.27 21.40
CA TRP A 30 4.00 15.43 22.72
C TRP A 30 4.26 16.91 23.07
N TRP A 31 4.81 17.67 22.12
CA TRP A 31 5.06 19.11 22.29
C TRP A 31 3.77 19.90 22.45
N VAL A 32 2.76 19.67 21.60
CA VAL A 32 1.44 20.29 21.71
C VAL A 32 0.79 19.94 23.04
N GLY A 33 0.84 18.68 23.46
CA GLY A 33 0.32 18.23 24.76
C GLY A 33 0.92 18.99 25.93
N GLN A 34 2.25 19.05 26.03
CA GLN A 34 2.91 19.80 27.11
C GLN A 34 2.63 21.30 27.04
N SER A 35 2.63 21.88 25.85
CA SER A 35 2.34 23.31 25.68
C SER A 35 0.90 23.65 26.07
N ALA A 36 -0.07 22.78 25.77
CA ALA A 36 -1.47 22.97 26.11
C ALA A 36 -1.68 22.93 27.63
N THR A 37 -1.04 21.99 28.33
CA THR A 37 -1.11 21.94 29.80
C THR A 37 -0.56 23.22 30.42
N ARG A 38 0.64 23.66 30.03
CA ARG A 38 1.27 24.89 30.56
C ARG A 38 0.45 26.14 30.26
N ALA A 39 0.00 26.31 29.02
CA ALA A 39 -0.82 27.46 28.64
C ALA A 39 -2.17 27.48 29.36
N THR A 40 -2.72 26.31 29.70
CA THR A 40 -3.95 26.22 30.49
C THR A 40 -3.70 26.61 31.94
N GLU A 41 -2.60 26.14 32.54
CA GLU A 41 -2.17 26.51 33.90
C GLU A 41 -1.92 28.03 34.01
N GLU A 42 -1.17 28.61 33.07
CA GLU A 42 -0.96 30.06 32.99
C GLU A 42 -2.27 30.85 32.85
N ALA A 43 -3.20 30.36 32.01
CA ALA A 43 -4.50 31.01 31.82
C ALA A 43 -5.40 30.89 33.06
N VAL A 44 -5.36 29.76 33.75
CA VAL A 44 -6.07 29.55 35.03
C VAL A 44 -5.53 30.52 36.07
N ASN A 45 -4.21 30.62 36.22
CA ASN A 45 -3.58 31.52 37.19
C ASN A 45 -3.91 32.98 36.90
N ALA A 46 -3.90 33.38 35.63
CA ALA A 46 -4.31 34.73 35.22
C ALA A 46 -5.79 35.03 35.55
N VAL A 47 -6.70 34.07 35.34
CA VAL A 47 -8.12 34.24 35.68
C VAL A 47 -8.31 34.25 37.20
N SER A 48 -7.61 33.40 37.94
CA SER A 48 -7.65 33.36 39.41
C SER A 48 -7.18 34.70 40.00
N MET A 49 -6.06 35.25 39.53
CA MET A 49 -5.56 36.56 39.97
C MET A 49 -6.56 37.69 39.66
N PHE A 50 -7.14 37.72 38.46
CA PHE A 50 -8.15 38.72 38.12
C PHE A 50 -9.41 38.60 38.98
N TYR A 51 -9.86 37.37 39.25
CA TYR A 51 -11.02 37.11 40.09
C TYR A 51 -10.78 37.51 41.55
N LEU A 52 -9.56 37.26 42.06
CA LEU A 52 -9.12 37.69 43.39
C LEU A 52 -9.17 39.21 43.54
N ASP A 53 -8.51 39.94 42.63
CA ASP A 53 -8.46 41.41 42.66
C ASP A 53 -9.87 42.04 42.64
N GLU A 54 -10.77 41.53 41.77
CA GLU A 54 -12.15 42.00 41.71
C GLU A 54 -12.97 41.65 42.97
N LEU A 55 -12.75 40.48 43.57
CA LEU A 55 -13.44 40.10 44.80
C LEU A 55 -12.95 40.91 45.99
N ALA A 56 -11.63 41.02 46.17
CA ALA A 56 -11.02 41.74 47.27
C ALA A 56 -11.40 43.22 47.25
N GLY A 57 -11.27 43.88 46.10
CA GLY A 57 -11.62 45.28 45.95
C GLY A 57 -13.09 45.59 46.24
N ARG A 58 -14.04 44.77 45.75
CA ARG A 58 -15.48 45.00 46.01
C ARG A 58 -15.87 44.76 47.46
N ARG A 59 -15.12 43.93 48.18
CA ARG A 59 -15.46 43.47 49.53
C ARG A 59 -14.80 44.33 50.60
N GLU A 60 -13.58 44.81 50.36
CA GLU A 60 -12.95 45.88 51.13
C GLU A 60 -13.88 47.10 51.21
N GLN A 61 -14.43 47.52 50.06
CA GLN A 61 -15.36 48.65 50.01
C GLN A 61 -16.59 48.46 50.89
N VAL A 62 -17.06 47.24 51.11
CA VAL A 62 -18.20 46.97 51.99
C VAL A 62 -17.78 47.06 53.46
N VAL A 63 -16.62 46.53 53.85
CA VAL A 63 -16.07 46.66 55.21
C VAL A 63 -15.84 48.14 55.54
N ALA A 64 -15.11 48.85 54.68
CA ALA A 64 -14.81 50.28 54.84
C ALA A 64 -16.10 51.12 54.88
N LYS A 65 -17.09 50.79 54.04
CA LYS A 65 -18.40 51.45 54.07
C LYS A 65 -19.18 51.17 55.35
N ASN A 66 -19.16 49.95 55.87
CA ASN A 66 -19.83 49.63 57.14
C ASN A 66 -19.19 50.41 58.30
N LEU A 67 -17.86 50.49 58.35
CA LEU A 67 -17.13 51.30 59.34
C LEU A 67 -17.48 52.80 59.21
N SER A 68 -17.39 53.36 58.00
CA SER A 68 -17.75 54.76 57.73
C SER A 68 -19.20 55.07 58.08
N THR A 69 -20.13 54.16 57.75
CA THR A 69 -21.56 54.32 58.07
C THR A 69 -21.77 54.36 59.59
N ASN A 70 -21.06 53.52 60.35
CA ASN A 70 -21.15 53.54 61.80
C ASN A 70 -20.56 54.82 62.41
N ILE A 71 -19.46 55.34 61.87
CA ILE A 71 -18.91 56.64 62.26
C ILE A 71 -19.92 57.76 61.98
N GLU A 72 -20.54 57.79 60.80
CA GLU A 72 -21.58 58.76 60.43
C GLU A 72 -22.81 58.64 61.33
N ASN A 73 -23.22 57.42 61.67
CA ASN A 73 -24.32 57.17 62.60
C ASN A 73 -24.02 57.71 63.99
N LEU A 74 -22.80 57.50 64.51
CA LEU A 74 -22.37 58.06 65.79
C LEU A 74 -22.35 59.58 65.76
N GLN A 75 -21.76 60.19 64.73
CA GLN A 75 -21.73 61.65 64.56
C GLN A 75 -23.14 62.23 64.50
N THR A 76 -24.04 61.60 63.73
CA THR A 76 -25.43 62.01 63.63
C THR A 76 -26.14 61.85 64.95
N ALA A 77 -25.98 60.72 65.64
CA ALA A 77 -26.56 60.49 66.96
C ALA A 77 -26.11 61.57 67.95
N VAL A 78 -24.81 61.84 68.06
CA VAL A 78 -24.28 62.91 68.93
C VAL A 78 -24.86 64.28 68.55
N SER A 79 -25.05 64.58 67.26
CA SER A 79 -25.64 65.86 66.82
C SER A 79 -27.13 66.03 67.17
N LEU A 80 -27.84 64.92 67.45
CA LEU A 80 -29.24 64.93 67.87
C LEU A 80 -29.41 65.09 69.39
N LEU A 81 -28.31 65.12 70.14
CA LEU A 81 -28.30 65.31 71.58
C LEU A 81 -28.82 66.72 71.93
N THR A 82 -29.76 66.80 72.87
CA THR A 82 -30.33 68.07 73.33
C THR A 82 -29.97 68.37 74.78
N ASP A 83 -30.15 69.63 75.20
CA ASP A 83 -29.98 70.04 76.60
C ASP A 83 -30.92 69.28 77.56
N GLU A 84 -32.10 68.84 77.07
CA GLU A 84 -33.04 68.02 77.84
C GLU A 84 -32.49 66.60 78.06
N ASP A 85 -31.86 66.01 77.04
CA ASP A 85 -31.21 64.71 77.13
C ASP A 85 -30.03 64.73 78.13
N LEU A 86 -29.39 65.88 78.30
CA LEU A 86 -28.26 66.10 79.22
C LEU A 86 -28.66 66.57 80.63
N SER A 87 -29.96 66.77 80.89
CA SER A 87 -30.39 67.35 82.16
C SER A 87 -30.32 66.38 83.35
N SER A 88 -30.24 65.08 83.08
CA SER A 88 -30.07 64.04 84.10
C SER A 88 -29.55 62.74 83.49
N MET A 89 -28.96 61.88 84.32
CA MET A 89 -28.55 60.53 83.92
C MET A 89 -29.70 59.74 83.26
N GLN A 90 -30.93 59.88 83.79
CA GLN A 90 -32.09 59.15 83.28
C GLN A 90 -32.46 59.58 81.86
N ASN A 91 -32.37 60.87 81.55
CA ASN A 91 -32.66 61.38 80.22
C ASN A 91 -31.59 60.94 79.21
N LEU A 92 -30.31 60.98 79.59
CA LEU A 92 -29.23 60.49 78.76
C LEU A 92 -29.41 59.00 78.44
N GLN A 93 -29.80 58.19 79.43
CA GLN A 93 -30.08 56.77 79.22
C GLN A 93 -31.24 56.52 78.25
N GLN A 94 -32.31 57.32 78.33
CA GLN A 94 -33.44 57.23 77.38
C GLN A 94 -33.01 57.62 75.97
N PHE A 95 -32.21 58.68 75.85
CA PHE A 95 -31.60 59.10 74.59
C PHE A 95 -30.76 57.98 73.99
N GLN A 96 -29.86 57.39 74.78
CA GLN A 96 -29.01 56.29 74.34
C GLN A 96 -29.84 55.07 73.92
N ALA A 97 -30.85 54.67 74.69
CA ALA A 97 -31.74 53.56 74.34
C ALA A 97 -32.50 53.81 73.01
N ARG A 98 -32.93 55.06 72.77
CA ARG A 98 -33.56 55.46 71.51
C ARG A 98 -32.57 55.38 70.36
N MET A 99 -31.36 55.93 70.50
CA MET A 99 -30.34 55.89 69.45
C MET A 99 -29.89 54.47 69.13
N LYS A 100 -29.70 53.60 70.13
CA LYS A 100 -29.43 52.18 69.92
C LYS A 100 -30.48 51.49 69.06
N THR A 101 -31.76 51.81 69.29
CA THR A 101 -32.87 51.23 68.53
C THR A 101 -32.92 51.75 67.09
N VAL A 102 -32.70 53.06 66.90
CA VAL A 102 -32.78 53.72 65.58
C VAL A 102 -31.62 53.31 64.66
N TYR A 103 -30.41 53.24 65.21
CA TYR A 103 -29.18 52.94 64.46
C TYR A 103 -28.73 51.48 64.58
N HIS A 104 -29.54 50.62 65.22
CA HIS A 104 -29.21 49.21 65.45
C HIS A 104 -27.86 48.98 66.15
N LEU A 105 -27.49 49.85 67.09
CA LEU A 105 -26.22 49.76 67.82
C LEU A 105 -26.33 48.79 69.00
N GLU A 106 -25.41 47.83 69.08
CA GLU A 106 -25.30 46.91 70.22
C GLU A 106 -24.96 47.67 71.51
N LYS A 107 -24.05 48.64 71.41
CA LYS A 107 -23.70 49.58 72.49
C LYS A 107 -23.60 51.00 71.96
N PHE A 108 -24.02 51.96 72.77
CA PHE A 108 -23.84 53.37 72.50
C PHE A 108 -23.58 54.05 73.85
N ALA A 109 -22.38 54.58 74.00
CA ALA A 109 -21.86 55.02 75.29
C ALA A 109 -21.11 56.35 75.19
N PHE A 110 -21.06 57.06 76.32
CA PHE A 110 -20.27 58.27 76.49
C PHE A 110 -19.25 58.08 77.59
N VAL A 111 -18.12 58.77 77.53
CA VAL A 111 -17.07 58.74 78.56
C VAL A 111 -16.85 60.15 79.08
N ASP A 112 -16.80 60.33 80.41
CA ASP A 112 -16.40 61.62 81.01
C ASP A 112 -14.87 61.77 81.10
N ASP A 113 -14.42 62.98 81.44
CA ASP A 113 -12.99 63.29 81.63
C ASP A 113 -12.30 62.48 82.74
N SER A 114 -13.07 61.84 83.63
CA SER A 114 -12.57 60.95 84.67
C SER A 114 -12.45 59.48 84.21
N GLY A 115 -12.93 59.15 83.02
CA GLY A 115 -12.95 57.79 82.48
C GLY A 115 -14.19 56.98 82.84
N LEU A 116 -15.24 57.59 83.39
CA LEU A 116 -16.50 56.90 83.70
C LEU A 116 -17.32 56.73 82.43
N ILE A 117 -17.74 55.50 82.15
CA ILE A 117 -18.56 55.16 80.98
C ILE A 117 -20.04 55.28 81.36
N TYR A 118 -20.80 55.96 80.52
CA TYR A 118 -22.24 56.16 80.61
C TYR A 118 -22.91 55.35 79.52
N THR A 119 -23.74 54.37 79.89
CA THR A 119 -24.49 53.52 78.95
C THR A 119 -26.00 53.62 79.22
N SER A 120 -26.80 53.11 78.28
CA SER A 120 -28.27 53.05 78.42
C SER A 120 -28.76 52.24 79.62
N THR A 121 -27.90 51.40 80.23
CA THR A 121 -28.25 50.53 81.38
C THR A 121 -27.59 50.96 82.69
N GLY A 122 -26.70 51.95 82.68
CA GLY A 122 -25.97 52.37 83.89
C GLY A 122 -24.58 52.92 83.57
N THR A 123 -23.80 53.13 84.62
CA THR A 123 -22.40 53.52 84.49
C THR A 123 -21.46 52.33 84.64
N GLN A 124 -20.31 52.39 83.97
CA GLN A 124 -19.24 51.38 84.03
C GLN A 124 -17.89 52.09 84.26
N ASN A 125 -16.94 51.42 84.91
CA ASN A 125 -15.63 52.01 85.29
C ASN A 125 -14.46 51.13 84.79
N ASP A 126 -14.66 50.53 83.63
CA ASP A 126 -13.80 49.57 82.94
C ASP A 126 -13.23 50.18 81.66
N ILE A 127 -13.05 51.50 81.59
CA ILE A 127 -12.50 52.17 80.40
C ILE A 127 -11.10 51.67 80.03
N GLY A 128 -10.33 51.18 81.00
CA GLY A 128 -9.03 50.57 80.77
C GLY A 128 -9.07 49.26 79.98
N ASP A 129 -10.24 48.64 79.81
CA ASP A 129 -10.43 47.45 78.99
C ASP A 129 -10.69 47.80 77.52
N TYR A 130 -10.80 49.09 77.16
CA TYR A 130 -11.02 49.53 75.78
C TYR A 130 -9.72 50.02 75.15
N PRO A 131 -9.44 49.67 73.88
CA PRO A 131 -8.18 49.99 73.22
C PRO A 131 -8.22 51.37 72.57
N PHE A 132 -8.59 52.39 73.34
CA PHE A 132 -8.50 53.80 72.94
C PHE A 132 -8.27 54.67 74.19
N ASP A 133 -7.56 55.79 74.03
CA ASP A 133 -7.37 56.76 75.12
C ASP A 133 -8.39 57.91 75.01
N PRO A 134 -9.31 58.05 75.98
CA PRO A 134 -10.31 59.10 75.96
C PRO A 134 -9.75 60.53 75.97
N GLN A 135 -8.50 60.73 76.39
CA GLN A 135 -7.87 62.05 76.47
C GLN A 135 -7.07 62.43 75.23
N SER A 136 -6.62 61.46 74.42
CA SER A 136 -5.77 61.74 73.26
C SER A 136 -6.50 61.64 71.92
N ILE A 137 -7.73 61.13 71.90
CA ILE A 137 -8.48 60.91 70.67
C ILE A 137 -8.82 62.24 69.98
N ALA A 138 -8.30 62.43 68.76
CA ALA A 138 -8.46 63.67 67.99
C ALA A 138 -9.50 63.56 66.85
N GLY A 139 -9.94 62.35 66.54
CA GLY A 139 -10.91 62.05 65.50
C GLY A 139 -11.48 60.64 65.69
N PRO A 140 -12.32 60.14 64.77
CA PRO A 140 -12.80 58.76 64.82
C PRO A 140 -11.63 57.77 64.80
N GLU A 141 -11.62 56.87 65.77
CA GLU A 141 -10.63 55.79 65.90
C GLU A 141 -11.36 54.45 65.94
N ILE A 142 -10.80 53.46 65.23
CA ILE A 142 -11.33 52.10 65.16
C ILE A 142 -10.31 51.20 65.83
N SER A 143 -10.75 50.42 66.80
CA SER A 143 -9.88 49.49 67.54
C SER A 143 -10.59 48.18 67.85
N ILE A 144 -9.83 47.15 68.21
CA ILE A 144 -10.35 45.82 68.52
C ILE A 144 -10.13 45.52 70.00
N LYS A 145 -11.22 45.22 70.70
CA LYS A 145 -11.22 44.71 72.06
C LYS A 145 -11.23 43.18 72.04
N ASP A 146 -10.58 42.58 73.04
CA ASP A 146 -10.51 41.13 73.25
C ASP A 146 -9.84 40.37 72.08
N LEU A 147 -8.77 40.96 71.50
CA LEU A 147 -8.03 40.43 70.34
C LEU A 147 -7.52 39.00 70.52
N ASP A 148 -7.21 38.59 71.75
CA ASP A 148 -6.73 37.24 72.07
C ASP A 148 -7.86 36.19 72.25
N THR A 149 -9.11 36.57 71.98
CA THR A 149 -10.29 35.71 72.20
C THR A 149 -11.05 35.45 70.90
N ASP A 150 -11.93 34.45 70.93
CA ASP A 150 -12.87 34.19 69.84
C ASP A 150 -13.99 35.24 69.75
N ASP A 151 -14.23 36.03 70.82
CA ASP A 151 -15.32 36.99 70.89
C ASP A 151 -14.79 38.42 70.72
N LYS A 152 -14.24 38.70 69.53
CA LYS A 152 -13.60 39.98 69.21
C LYS A 152 -14.64 41.07 68.96
N HIS A 153 -14.44 42.22 69.59
CA HIS A 153 -15.34 43.36 69.51
C HIS A 153 -14.69 44.55 68.82
N VAL A 154 -15.38 45.08 67.82
CA VAL A 154 -14.98 46.31 67.12
C VAL A 154 -15.47 47.50 67.93
N ILE A 155 -14.53 48.37 68.28
CA ILE A 155 -14.78 49.63 68.97
C ILE A 155 -14.62 50.76 67.97
N ILE A 156 -15.62 51.62 67.88
CA ILE A 156 -15.53 52.86 67.12
C ILE A 156 -15.75 54.00 68.11
N ALA A 157 -14.68 54.74 68.40
CA ALA A 157 -14.66 55.86 69.33
C ALA A 157 -14.51 57.18 68.58
N MET A 158 -15.17 58.23 69.04
CA MET A 158 -15.03 59.58 68.49
C MET A 158 -15.00 60.63 69.61
N PRO A 159 -14.19 61.69 69.48
CA PRO A 159 -14.19 62.79 70.42
C PRO A 159 -15.52 63.56 70.33
N ILE A 160 -15.95 64.09 71.47
CA ILE A 160 -17.09 65.00 71.56
C ILE A 160 -16.71 66.24 72.35
N GLU A 161 -17.21 67.39 71.90
CA GLU A 161 -16.92 68.69 72.51
C GLU A 161 -18.22 69.41 72.87
N GLY A 162 -18.15 70.25 73.91
CA GLY A 162 -19.28 71.11 74.30
C GLY A 162 -20.46 70.38 74.95
N VAL A 163 -20.27 69.13 75.37
CA VAL A 163 -21.29 68.30 76.00
C VAL A 163 -20.92 68.05 77.46
N SER A 164 -21.86 68.27 78.38
CA SER A 164 -21.65 67.98 79.80
C SER A 164 -22.89 67.37 80.45
N LEU A 165 -22.70 66.37 81.30
CA LEU A 165 -23.75 65.75 82.12
C LEU A 165 -23.53 66.12 83.58
N GLU A 166 -24.49 66.81 84.19
CA GLU A 166 -24.41 67.23 85.61
C GLU A 166 -23.11 67.97 85.98
N GLY A 167 -22.58 68.77 85.04
CA GLY A 167 -21.34 69.55 85.21
C GLY A 167 -20.05 68.78 84.93
N LYS A 168 -20.12 67.49 84.57
CA LYS A 168 -18.99 66.71 84.10
C LYS A 168 -18.91 66.75 82.58
N PRO A 169 -17.77 67.12 81.98
CA PRO A 169 -17.63 67.11 80.53
C PRO A 169 -17.60 65.67 80.02
N LEU A 170 -18.38 65.40 78.97
CA LEU A 170 -18.27 64.17 78.21
C LEU A 170 -17.25 64.41 77.10
N VAL A 171 -16.26 63.53 76.98
CA VAL A 171 -15.09 63.70 76.10
C VAL A 171 -15.08 62.73 74.91
N VAL A 172 -15.69 61.54 75.06
CA VAL A 172 -15.76 60.53 74.01
C VAL A 172 -17.16 59.96 73.89
N CYS A 173 -17.59 59.68 72.66
CA CYS A 173 -18.70 58.79 72.35
C CYS A 173 -18.17 57.55 71.64
N PHE A 174 -18.63 56.36 72.01
CA PHE A 174 -18.21 55.14 71.33
C PHE A 174 -19.35 54.13 71.18
N THR A 175 -19.19 53.25 70.19
CA THR A 175 -19.97 52.01 70.03
C THR A 175 -19.04 50.80 70.11
N GLU A 176 -19.64 49.69 70.47
CA GLU A 176 -19.03 48.37 70.53
C GLU A 176 -19.98 47.45 69.78
N MET A 177 -19.44 46.66 68.85
CA MET A 177 -20.18 45.64 68.12
C MET A 177 -19.30 44.40 67.91
N THR A 178 -19.91 43.22 67.84
CA THR A 178 -19.14 42.01 67.48
C THR A 178 -18.58 42.12 66.06
N MET A 179 -17.43 41.48 65.81
CA MET A 179 -16.88 41.39 64.46
C MET A 179 -17.87 40.74 63.48
N GLN A 180 -18.65 39.77 63.94
CA GLN A 180 -19.69 39.11 63.16
C GLN A 180 -20.79 40.08 62.68
N THR A 181 -21.14 41.06 63.51
CA THR A 181 -22.10 42.12 63.17
C THR A 181 -21.50 43.10 62.17
N LEU A 182 -20.22 43.48 62.30
CA LEU A 182 -19.56 44.38 61.35
C LEU A 182 -19.54 43.79 59.94
N ILE A 183 -19.26 42.49 59.85
CA ILE A 183 -19.14 41.77 58.57
C ILE A 183 -20.46 41.16 58.10
N ASP A 184 -21.57 41.40 58.81
CA ASP A 184 -22.88 40.92 58.38
C ASP A 184 -23.28 41.51 57.02
N GLY A 185 -23.83 40.68 56.13
CA GLY A 185 -24.07 41.04 54.73
C GLY A 185 -22.86 40.91 53.80
N LEU A 186 -21.63 40.73 54.33
CA LEU A 186 -20.56 40.12 53.55
C LEU A 186 -20.81 38.61 53.56
N SER A 187 -21.05 38.02 52.39
CA SER A 187 -20.97 36.57 52.23
C SER A 187 -19.51 36.15 52.32
N LEU A 188 -18.94 36.19 53.52
CA LEU A 188 -17.62 35.66 53.85
C LEU A 188 -17.66 34.14 54.00
N GLN A 189 -18.86 33.55 54.04
CA GLN A 189 -19.02 32.10 53.96
C GLN A 189 -18.50 31.64 52.61
N SER A 190 -17.39 30.88 52.68
CA SER A 190 -16.82 30.13 51.58
C SER A 190 -17.92 29.40 50.82
N ASP A 191 -17.91 29.50 49.49
CA ASP A 191 -18.80 28.70 48.63
C ASP A 191 -18.77 27.25 49.09
N ALA A 192 -19.89 26.53 48.93
CA ALA A 192 -20.06 25.14 49.36
C ALA A 192 -19.00 24.14 48.84
N ASN A 193 -18.09 24.59 47.97
CA ASN A 193 -16.97 23.85 47.40
C ASN A 193 -15.58 24.21 47.98
N GLU A 194 -15.48 24.98 49.08
CA GLU A 194 -14.21 25.20 49.83
C GLU A 194 -13.02 25.75 49.00
N THR A 195 -13.27 26.50 47.92
CA THR A 195 -12.20 26.95 47.01
C THR A 195 -11.64 28.34 47.32
N THR A 196 -12.45 29.21 47.92
CA THR A 196 -12.10 30.60 48.23
C THR A 196 -12.40 30.88 49.69
N PHE A 197 -11.44 31.45 50.41
CA PHE A 197 -11.53 31.83 51.81
C PHE A 197 -11.26 33.31 51.96
N CYS A 198 -12.02 33.98 52.82
CA CYS A 198 -11.81 35.39 53.12
C CYS A 198 -11.60 35.57 54.62
N ASN A 199 -10.65 36.42 54.99
CA ASN A 199 -10.42 36.79 56.37
C ASN A 199 -9.85 38.21 56.46
N ILE A 200 -9.95 38.82 57.64
CA ILE A 200 -9.41 40.15 57.94
C ILE A 200 -8.33 39.97 59.01
N TYR A 201 -7.20 40.61 58.81
CA TYR A 201 -6.05 40.59 59.71
C TYR A 201 -5.65 42.00 60.10
N THR A 202 -4.95 42.15 61.22
CA THR A 202 -4.20 43.37 61.55
C THR A 202 -2.94 43.50 60.67
N ASP A 203 -2.27 44.64 60.74
CA ASP A 203 -1.00 44.91 60.04
C ASP A 203 0.17 44.01 60.49
N ASP A 204 0.08 43.44 61.69
CA ASP A 204 1.01 42.43 62.22
C ASP A 204 0.54 40.98 61.98
N GLY A 205 -0.62 40.79 61.34
CA GLY A 205 -1.10 39.50 60.85
C GLY A 205 -2.03 38.73 61.79
N VAL A 206 -2.50 39.31 62.90
CA VAL A 206 -3.45 38.67 63.83
C VAL A 206 -4.85 38.59 63.21
N ALA A 207 -5.49 37.42 63.26
CA ALA A 207 -6.80 37.20 62.68
C ALA A 207 -7.90 37.96 63.45
N LEU A 208 -8.67 38.79 62.75
CA LEU A 208 -9.81 39.52 63.32
C LEU A 208 -11.12 38.74 63.25
N THR A 209 -11.21 37.71 62.39
CA THR A 209 -12.37 36.81 62.34
C THR A 209 -11.98 35.39 62.74
N ASN A 210 -12.94 34.61 63.22
CA ASN A 210 -12.73 33.19 63.57
C ASN A 210 -12.75 32.28 62.33
N MET A 211 -12.61 32.84 61.13
CA MET A 211 -12.58 32.06 59.90
C MET A 211 -11.22 31.43 59.71
N VAL A 212 -11.23 30.12 59.49
CA VAL A 212 -10.03 29.37 59.16
C VAL A 212 -9.71 29.61 57.69
N LEU A 213 -8.64 30.36 57.41
CA LEU A 213 -8.17 30.58 56.05
C LEU A 213 -7.61 29.26 55.51
N GLY A 214 -8.37 28.52 54.71
CA GLY A 214 -7.88 27.31 54.02
C GLY A 214 -7.12 26.32 54.91
N GLY A 215 -7.53 26.07 56.16
CA GLY A 215 -6.84 25.13 57.05
C GLY A 215 -5.45 25.59 57.52
N LEU A 216 -5.02 26.82 57.24
CA LEU A 216 -3.81 27.45 57.80
C LEU A 216 -3.94 27.79 59.29
N ALA A 217 -5.15 27.75 59.84
CA ALA A 217 -5.49 28.20 61.19
C ALA A 217 -5.11 27.24 62.33
N SER A 218 -3.88 26.72 62.35
CA SER A 218 -3.29 26.35 63.64
C SER A 218 -2.59 27.53 64.31
N GLU A 219 -2.36 28.62 63.57
CA GLU A 219 -1.68 29.81 64.06
C GLU A 219 -2.65 31.01 63.95
N ASP A 220 -2.88 31.71 65.07
CA ASP A 220 -3.75 32.89 65.14
C ASP A 220 -3.22 34.07 64.31
N ASN A 221 -2.00 33.94 63.75
CA ASN A 221 -1.30 34.93 62.96
C ASN A 221 -0.94 34.39 61.55
N LEU A 222 -1.37 35.11 60.52
CA LEU A 222 -1.12 34.75 59.12
C LEU A 222 0.37 34.84 58.75
N LEU A 223 1.06 35.90 59.18
CA LEU A 223 2.48 36.13 58.83
C LEU A 223 3.37 35.08 59.48
N ASP A 224 3.00 34.57 60.66
CA ASP A 224 3.65 33.41 61.27
C ASP A 224 3.43 32.13 60.45
N ALA A 225 2.20 31.86 60.03
CA ALA A 225 1.89 30.68 59.21
C ALA A 225 2.68 30.70 57.89
N MET A 226 2.87 31.89 57.30
CA MET A 226 3.63 32.08 56.07
C MET A 226 5.13 31.80 56.22
N LYS A 227 5.70 31.76 57.43
CA LYS A 227 7.11 31.33 57.65
C LYS A 227 7.33 29.87 57.27
N ASN A 228 6.28 29.06 57.33
CA ASN A 228 6.33 27.64 56.97
C ASN A 228 5.93 27.39 55.50
N ALA A 229 5.57 28.43 54.74
CA ALA A 229 5.18 28.34 53.34
C ALA A 229 6.39 28.39 52.40
N GLN A 230 6.26 27.77 51.22
CA GLN A 230 7.22 27.87 50.14
C GLN A 230 6.67 28.81 49.06
N PHE A 231 7.23 30.02 48.97
CA PHE A 231 6.79 31.02 48.00
C PHE A 231 7.29 30.71 46.59
N ASP A 232 6.46 31.02 45.59
CA ASP A 232 6.81 30.89 44.18
C ASP A 232 7.82 31.98 43.73
N GLU A 233 8.45 31.77 42.57
CA GLU A 233 9.41 32.72 42.02
C GLU A 233 8.77 34.11 41.79
N GLY A 234 9.32 35.13 42.44
CA GLY A 234 8.81 36.51 42.38
C GLY A 234 8.05 36.96 43.63
N TYR A 235 7.70 36.02 44.52
CA TYR A 235 7.06 36.32 45.81
C TYR A 235 8.00 36.01 46.97
N SER A 236 7.84 36.72 48.08
CA SER A 236 8.62 36.48 49.29
C SER A 236 7.85 36.87 50.53
N LEU A 237 8.15 36.21 51.66
CA LEU A 237 7.59 36.57 52.95
C LEU A 237 7.98 38.00 53.34
N GLU A 238 9.21 38.43 53.05
CA GLU A 238 9.71 39.75 53.39
C GLU A 238 8.89 40.87 52.71
N THR A 239 8.54 40.67 51.44
CA THR A 239 7.66 41.61 50.72
C THR A 239 6.29 41.66 51.36
N MET A 240 5.68 40.49 51.62
CA MET A 240 4.34 40.40 52.20
C MET A 240 4.27 41.06 53.60
N VAL A 241 5.26 40.80 54.46
CA VAL A 241 5.35 41.41 55.79
C VAL A 241 5.50 42.94 55.69
N SER A 242 6.32 43.43 54.74
CA SER A 242 6.44 44.87 54.50
C SER A 242 5.14 45.48 53.98
N ASP A 243 4.42 44.77 53.11
CA ASP A 243 3.17 45.26 52.55
C ASP A 243 2.05 45.32 53.60
N PHE A 244 1.98 44.36 54.52
CA PHE A 244 1.06 44.39 55.65
C PHE A 244 1.35 45.59 56.58
N HIS A 245 2.60 45.77 57.01
CA HIS A 245 2.97 46.90 57.88
C HIS A 245 2.82 48.27 57.21
N ASP A 246 3.08 48.37 55.91
CA ASP A 246 2.97 49.63 55.17
C ASP A 246 1.56 49.89 54.61
N GLY A 247 0.60 48.98 54.83
CA GLY A 247 -0.76 49.07 54.31
C GLY A 247 -0.83 49.09 52.79
N ARG A 248 -0.06 48.22 52.11
CA ARG A 248 -0.04 48.10 50.64
C ARG A 248 -0.80 46.86 50.18
N SER A 249 -1.56 47.03 49.10
CA SER A 249 -2.18 45.90 48.41
C SER A 249 -1.14 45.05 47.69
N GLY A 250 -1.33 43.74 47.66
CA GLY A 250 -0.44 42.84 46.94
C GLY A 250 -1.00 41.43 46.82
N VAL A 251 -0.26 40.59 46.13
CA VAL A 251 -0.59 39.18 45.91
C VAL A 251 0.63 38.32 46.21
N ALA A 252 0.40 37.13 46.73
CA ALA A 252 1.43 36.14 46.99
C ALA A 252 0.94 34.73 46.61
N SER A 253 1.71 34.04 45.76
CA SER A 253 1.52 32.62 45.47
C SER A 253 2.53 31.78 46.23
N PHE A 254 2.04 30.74 46.90
CA PHE A 254 2.87 29.88 47.74
C PHE A 254 2.28 28.47 47.85
N THR A 255 3.12 27.53 48.29
CA THR A 255 2.72 26.18 48.67
C THR A 255 2.76 26.04 50.19
N TYR A 256 1.62 25.72 50.79
CA TYR A 256 1.49 25.44 52.23
C TYR A 256 0.90 24.04 52.43
N ASN A 257 1.54 23.21 53.28
CA ASN A 257 1.13 21.82 53.52
C ASN A 257 0.90 20.98 52.24
N GLY A 258 1.64 21.28 51.16
CA GLY A 258 1.52 20.58 49.86
C GLY A 258 0.32 21.02 49.00
N ILE A 259 -0.40 22.07 49.40
CA ILE A 259 -1.45 22.71 48.62
C ILE A 259 -0.89 24.00 48.06
N HIS A 260 -1.03 24.19 46.75
CA HIS A 260 -0.68 25.44 46.08
C HIS A 260 -1.85 26.42 46.19
N GLU A 261 -1.56 27.60 46.70
CA GLU A 261 -2.53 28.62 47.05
C GLU A 261 -2.04 30.00 46.63
N THR A 262 -2.98 30.86 46.25
CA THR A 262 -2.72 32.27 45.96
C THR A 262 -3.54 33.14 46.90
N LEU A 263 -2.86 34.05 47.58
CA LEU A 263 -3.41 34.99 48.54
C LEU A 263 -3.33 36.40 47.98
N ASP A 264 -4.49 37.05 47.86
CA ASP A 264 -4.60 38.48 47.59
C ASP A 264 -4.89 39.23 48.90
N TYR A 265 -4.28 40.39 49.09
CA TYR A 265 -4.45 41.19 50.29
C TYR A 265 -4.56 42.68 49.97
N VAL A 266 -5.54 43.35 50.58
CA VAL A 266 -5.89 44.74 50.32
C VAL A 266 -6.11 45.46 51.67
N PRO A 267 -5.52 46.66 51.87
CA PRO A 267 -5.75 47.44 53.08
C PRO A 267 -7.18 47.97 53.15
N VAL A 268 -7.79 47.89 54.33
CA VAL A 268 -9.11 48.48 54.60
C VAL A 268 -8.92 49.96 54.89
N GLN A 269 -9.66 50.82 54.19
CA GLN A 269 -9.50 52.27 54.34
C GLN A 269 -9.79 52.76 55.78
N ASN A 270 -8.91 53.63 56.28
CA ASN A 270 -8.97 54.24 57.61
C ASN A 270 -8.82 53.26 58.79
N THR A 271 -8.26 52.08 58.55
CA THR A 271 -7.81 51.16 59.60
C THR A 271 -6.40 50.67 59.30
N ASP A 272 -5.84 49.92 60.24
CA ASP A 272 -4.62 49.12 60.12
C ASP A 272 -4.92 47.68 59.68
N TRP A 273 -6.10 47.44 59.09
CA TRP A 273 -6.54 46.09 58.76
C TRP A 273 -6.24 45.73 57.31
N MET A 274 -5.90 44.47 57.10
CA MET A 274 -5.68 43.85 55.80
C MET A 274 -6.80 42.83 55.53
N LEU A 275 -7.63 43.09 54.53
CA LEU A 275 -8.57 42.12 54.01
C LEU A 275 -7.83 41.16 53.08
N THR A 276 -8.07 39.86 53.25
CA THR A 276 -7.37 38.82 52.50
C THR A 276 -8.34 37.85 51.82
N TYR A 277 -7.93 37.38 50.65
CA TYR A 277 -8.63 36.37 49.86
C TYR A 277 -7.66 35.28 49.46
N LEU A 278 -7.90 34.06 49.94
CA LEU A 278 -7.11 32.88 49.59
C LEU A 278 -7.89 32.01 48.62
N ILE A 279 -7.29 31.66 47.49
CA ILE A 279 -7.81 30.64 46.57
C ILE A 279 -6.89 29.42 46.57
N ARG A 280 -7.51 28.25 46.66
CA ARG A 280 -6.84 26.96 46.45
C ARG A 280 -6.87 26.57 44.97
N GLU A 281 -5.71 26.59 44.32
CA GLU A 281 -5.62 26.32 42.88
C GLU A 281 -5.92 24.86 42.53
N ASN A 282 -5.67 23.93 43.46
CA ASN A 282 -5.89 22.49 43.23
C ASN A 282 -7.36 22.13 42.91
N VAL A 283 -8.35 22.88 43.41
CA VAL A 283 -9.77 22.57 43.13
C VAL A 283 -10.21 23.05 41.75
N ILE A 284 -9.62 24.16 41.27
CA ILE A 284 -9.84 24.64 39.90
C ILE A 284 -9.07 23.75 38.92
N THR A 285 -7.86 23.35 39.29
CA THR A 285 -6.96 22.56 38.45
C THR A 285 -7.38 21.11 38.34
N GLU A 286 -7.95 20.45 39.35
CA GLU A 286 -8.46 19.07 39.21
C GLU A 286 -9.54 18.95 38.14
N GLN A 287 -10.50 19.89 38.09
CA GLN A 287 -11.54 19.89 37.05
C GLN A 287 -10.99 20.19 35.65
N ILE A 288 -9.89 20.94 35.56
CA ILE A 288 -9.27 21.33 34.29
C ILE A 288 -8.23 20.31 33.82
N THR A 289 -7.59 19.59 34.73
CA THR A 289 -6.65 18.49 34.44
C THR A 289 -7.38 17.36 33.71
N ASP A 290 -8.66 17.11 34.04
CA ASP A 290 -9.51 16.18 33.29
C ASP A 290 -9.73 16.62 31.84
N ILE A 291 -9.88 17.94 31.60
CA ILE A 291 -10.01 18.49 30.25
C ILE A 291 -8.68 18.37 29.50
N SER A 292 -7.56 18.69 30.15
CA SER A 292 -6.20 18.63 29.59
C SER A 292 -5.77 17.20 29.25
N ASN A 293 -5.98 16.24 30.17
CA ASN A 293 -5.79 14.82 29.92
C ASN A 293 -6.68 14.32 28.79
N GLY A 294 -7.91 14.83 28.71
CA GLY A 294 -8.82 14.57 27.60
C GLY A 294 -8.30 15.09 26.25
N ILE A 295 -7.62 16.25 26.22
CA ILE A 295 -7.00 16.80 25.00
C ILE A 295 -5.78 15.96 24.61
N PHE A 296 -4.93 15.59 25.58
CA PHE A 296 -3.77 14.74 25.33
C PHE A 296 -4.17 13.37 24.78
N MET A 297 -5.13 12.69 25.41
CA MET A 297 -5.59 11.37 24.99
C MET A 297 -6.24 11.40 23.60
N ARG A 298 -7.02 12.45 23.29
CA ARG A 298 -7.57 12.67 21.93
C ARG A 298 -6.48 12.93 20.90
N GLY A 299 -5.45 13.70 21.24
CA GLY A 299 -4.30 13.95 20.37
C GLY A 299 -3.50 12.68 20.07
N VAL A 300 -3.26 11.85 21.09
CA VAL A 300 -2.60 10.54 20.92
C VAL A 300 -3.44 9.61 20.04
N ALA A 301 -4.76 9.52 20.29
CA ALA A 301 -5.66 8.70 19.49
C ALA A 301 -5.70 9.13 18.01
N GLN A 302 -5.78 10.43 17.75
CA GLN A 302 -5.72 10.97 16.39
C GLN A 302 -4.38 10.69 15.71
N THR A 303 -3.27 10.83 16.44
CA THR A 303 -1.93 10.51 15.94
C THR A 303 -1.82 9.04 15.57
N ALA A 304 -2.31 8.15 16.43
CA ALA A 304 -2.33 6.71 16.19
C ALA A 304 -3.19 6.34 14.97
N LEU A 305 -4.36 6.96 14.80
CA LEU A 305 -5.23 6.78 13.63
C LEU A 305 -4.52 7.22 12.34
N THR A 306 -3.85 8.38 12.37
CA THR A 306 -3.12 8.93 11.22
C THR A 306 -1.92 8.05 10.85
N ALA A 307 -1.20 7.56 11.86
CA ALA A 307 -0.13 6.59 11.69
C ALA A 307 -0.62 5.29 11.05
N LEU A 308 -1.75 4.76 11.51
CA LEU A 308 -2.36 3.54 10.98
C LEU A 308 -2.81 3.73 9.52
N ALA A 309 -3.38 4.89 9.18
CA ALA A 309 -3.73 5.23 7.80
C ALA A 309 -2.48 5.30 6.89
N LEU A 310 -1.38 5.92 7.35
CA LEU A 310 -0.11 5.96 6.60
C LEU A 310 0.49 4.57 6.39
N VAL A 311 0.46 3.71 7.42
CA VAL A 311 0.90 2.32 7.30
C VAL A 311 0.02 1.55 6.30
N ALA A 312 -1.30 1.74 6.34
CA ALA A 312 -2.22 1.10 5.40
C ALA A 312 -1.94 1.53 3.95
N VAL A 313 -1.68 2.82 3.71
CA VAL A 313 -1.28 3.34 2.39
C VAL A 313 0.06 2.75 1.95
N ALA A 314 1.05 2.68 2.84
CA ALA A 314 2.35 2.08 2.53
C ALA A 314 2.23 0.59 2.17
N VAL A 315 1.44 -0.18 2.95
CA VAL A 315 1.14 -1.58 2.67
C VAL A 315 0.40 -1.73 1.33
N PHE A 316 -0.57 -0.87 1.05
CA PHE A 316 -1.29 -0.86 -0.21
C PHE A 316 -0.37 -0.60 -1.40
N LEU A 317 0.55 0.37 -1.31
CA LEU A 317 1.54 0.65 -2.36
C LEU A 317 2.47 -0.54 -2.59
N VAL A 318 2.98 -1.17 -1.51
CA VAL A 318 3.83 -2.37 -1.61
C VAL A 318 3.05 -3.52 -2.27
N PHE A 319 1.78 -3.70 -1.90
CA PHE A 319 0.92 -4.71 -2.52
C PHE A 319 0.69 -4.42 -4.01
N GLN A 320 0.44 -3.16 -4.38
CA GLN A 320 0.22 -2.77 -5.76
C GLN A 320 1.46 -3.00 -6.63
N VAL A 321 2.66 -2.64 -6.13
CA VAL A 321 3.93 -2.89 -6.81
C VAL A 321 4.18 -4.40 -6.99
N ARG A 322 3.97 -5.20 -5.94
CA ARG A 322 4.11 -6.67 -6.04
C ARG A 322 3.13 -7.28 -7.02
N ARG A 323 1.88 -6.83 -7.02
CA ARG A 323 0.85 -7.28 -7.96
C ARG A 323 1.22 -6.93 -9.40
N SER A 324 1.68 -5.71 -9.64
CA SER A 324 2.13 -5.28 -10.96
C SER A 324 3.31 -6.11 -11.46
N ALA A 325 4.31 -6.38 -10.60
CA ALA A 325 5.44 -7.22 -10.96
C ALA A 325 5.02 -8.67 -11.33
N ARG A 326 4.03 -9.22 -10.61
CA ARG A 326 3.49 -10.56 -10.89
C ARG A 326 2.79 -10.64 -12.24
N LEU A 327 1.99 -9.62 -12.58
CA LEU A 327 1.29 -9.54 -13.86
C LEU A 327 2.26 -9.41 -15.04
N THR A 328 3.36 -8.65 -14.88
CA THR A 328 4.40 -8.56 -15.92
C THR A 328 5.06 -9.91 -16.16
N LEU A 329 5.39 -10.65 -15.10
CA LEU A 329 5.97 -12.00 -15.23
C LEU A 329 5.01 -12.98 -15.92
N GLU A 330 3.72 -12.99 -15.54
CA GLU A 330 2.72 -13.85 -16.19
C GLU A 330 2.62 -13.55 -17.70
N LYS A 331 2.65 -12.27 -18.08
CA LYS A 331 2.62 -11.86 -19.49
C LYS A 331 3.86 -12.34 -20.27
N GLU A 332 5.06 -12.17 -19.69
CA GLU A 332 6.30 -12.66 -20.31
C GLU A 332 6.30 -14.19 -20.49
N THR A 333 5.79 -14.94 -19.51
CA THR A 333 5.68 -16.40 -19.60
C THR A 333 4.69 -16.85 -20.68
N PHE A 334 3.54 -16.18 -20.79
CA PHE A 334 2.55 -16.48 -21.82
C PHE A 334 3.07 -16.20 -23.24
N GLU A 335 3.77 -15.08 -23.43
CA GLU A 335 4.40 -14.75 -24.71
C GLU A 335 5.50 -15.75 -25.09
N ALA A 336 6.30 -16.22 -24.12
CA ALA A 336 7.30 -17.25 -24.34
C ALA A 336 6.67 -18.61 -24.74
N GLU A 337 5.64 -19.07 -24.02
CA GLU A 337 4.91 -20.30 -24.36
C GLU A 337 4.26 -20.24 -25.74
N SER A 338 3.70 -19.09 -26.13
CA SER A 338 3.09 -18.91 -27.44
C SER A 338 4.10 -19.03 -28.58
N ARG A 339 5.32 -18.49 -28.42
CA ARG A 339 6.38 -18.58 -29.43
C ARG A 339 6.85 -20.02 -29.64
N VAL A 340 7.05 -20.77 -28.55
CA VAL A 340 7.48 -22.17 -28.62
C VAL A 340 6.44 -23.04 -29.33
N LYS A 341 5.14 -22.84 -29.05
CA LYS A 341 4.06 -23.58 -29.73
C LYS A 341 3.99 -23.29 -31.24
N GLN A 342 4.32 -22.06 -31.64
CA GLN A 342 4.33 -21.65 -33.04
C GLN A 342 5.44 -22.38 -33.82
N GLU A 343 6.66 -22.41 -33.27
CA GLU A 343 7.81 -23.09 -33.88
C GLU A 343 7.60 -24.61 -34.02
N GLU A 344 6.95 -25.25 -33.03
CA GLU A 344 6.66 -26.70 -33.10
C GLU A 344 5.66 -27.03 -34.23
N MET A 345 4.68 -26.17 -34.46
CA MET A 345 3.65 -26.37 -35.48
C MET A 345 4.22 -26.27 -36.91
N GLU A 346 5.08 -25.28 -37.17
CA GLU A 346 5.75 -25.12 -38.47
C GLU A 346 6.61 -26.32 -38.83
N ARG A 347 7.32 -26.90 -37.85
CA ARG A 347 8.18 -28.07 -38.06
C ARG A 347 7.38 -29.33 -38.42
N ARG A 348 6.17 -29.50 -37.87
CA ARG A 348 5.28 -30.64 -38.22
C ARG A 348 4.76 -30.55 -39.64
N LEU A 349 4.39 -29.34 -40.10
CA LEU A 349 3.89 -29.12 -41.45
C LEU A 349 4.95 -29.44 -42.51
N ALA A 350 6.19 -28.98 -42.32
CA ALA A 350 7.29 -29.22 -43.26
C ALA A 350 7.58 -30.73 -43.46
N LEU A 351 7.51 -31.53 -42.39
CA LEU A 351 7.75 -32.98 -42.46
C LEU A 351 6.65 -33.70 -43.25
N GLN A 352 5.41 -33.25 -43.14
CA GLN A 352 4.27 -33.88 -43.81
C GLN A 352 4.31 -33.68 -45.33
N GLU A 353 4.75 -32.51 -45.78
CA GLU A 353 4.89 -32.19 -47.20
C GLU A 353 5.96 -33.05 -47.89
N GLN A 354 7.08 -33.29 -47.20
CA GLN A 354 8.20 -34.07 -47.71
C GLN A 354 7.83 -35.55 -47.99
N LEU A 355 6.99 -36.15 -47.13
CA LEU A 355 6.52 -37.53 -47.29
C LEU A 355 5.60 -37.71 -48.52
N LEU A 356 4.80 -36.69 -48.83
CA LEU A 356 3.84 -36.73 -49.94
C LEU A 356 4.53 -36.74 -51.31
N GLU A 357 5.64 -36.02 -51.47
CA GLU A 357 6.41 -36.01 -52.72
C GLU A 357 7.04 -37.37 -53.03
N GLN A 358 7.53 -38.05 -52.01
CA GLN A 358 8.20 -39.35 -52.16
C GLN A 358 7.23 -40.42 -52.69
N GLU A 359 5.98 -40.41 -52.25
CA GLU A 359 4.94 -41.35 -52.68
C GLU A 359 4.55 -41.16 -54.15
N LYS A 360 4.45 -39.89 -54.60
CA LYS A 360 4.17 -39.56 -56.01
C LYS A 360 5.24 -40.11 -56.96
N HIS A 361 6.51 -40.00 -56.60
CA HIS A 361 7.62 -40.45 -57.46
C HIS A 361 7.56 -41.98 -57.69
N ARG A 362 7.21 -42.74 -56.66
CA ARG A 362 7.11 -44.21 -56.74
C ARG A 362 5.98 -44.66 -57.68
N ALA A 363 4.81 -44.04 -57.57
CA ALA A 363 3.66 -44.35 -58.42
C ALA A 363 3.91 -44.05 -59.91
N GLN A 364 4.84 -43.14 -60.22
CA GLN A 364 5.19 -42.79 -61.61
C GLN A 364 6.10 -43.84 -62.26
N GLN A 365 6.99 -44.47 -61.49
CA GLN A 365 7.90 -45.51 -61.99
C GLN A 365 7.15 -46.80 -62.36
N ASP A 366 6.18 -47.23 -61.55
CA ASP A 366 5.40 -48.45 -61.82
C ASP A 366 4.62 -48.36 -63.14
N LYS A 367 4.05 -47.19 -63.45
CA LYS A 367 3.34 -46.96 -64.72
C LYS A 367 4.24 -47.07 -65.96
N MET A 368 5.51 -46.69 -65.83
CA MET A 368 6.47 -46.73 -66.94
C MET A 368 6.89 -48.16 -67.27
N ILE A 369 7.04 -49.04 -66.27
CA ILE A 369 7.40 -50.45 -66.47
C ILE A 369 6.28 -51.20 -67.20
N THR A 370 5.02 -51.02 -66.81
CA THR A 370 3.87 -51.67 -67.49
C THR A 370 3.76 -51.28 -68.96
N ALA A 371 4.04 -50.01 -69.30
CA ALA A 371 3.95 -49.53 -70.68
C ALA A 371 5.05 -50.11 -71.59
N LEU A 372 6.23 -50.46 -71.06
CA LEU A 372 7.34 -51.01 -71.85
C LEU A 372 7.24 -52.52 -72.10
N ALA A 373 6.47 -53.24 -71.28
CA ALA A 373 6.32 -54.69 -71.37
C ALA A 373 5.19 -55.14 -72.32
N SER A 374 4.37 -54.22 -72.83
CA SER A 374 3.20 -54.52 -73.67
C SER A 374 3.54 -55.15 -75.03
N ASP A 375 4.70 -54.85 -75.59
CA ASP A 375 5.11 -55.29 -76.93
C ASP A 375 5.68 -56.72 -76.94
N TYR A 376 5.89 -57.30 -75.76
CA TYR A 376 6.42 -58.64 -75.60
C TYR A 376 5.30 -59.63 -75.26
N ARG A 377 5.30 -60.78 -75.93
CA ARG A 377 4.42 -61.89 -75.60
C ARG A 377 4.73 -62.44 -74.22
N SER A 378 6.01 -62.57 -73.88
CA SER A 378 6.47 -63.00 -72.57
C SER A 378 7.81 -62.34 -72.25
N VAL A 379 8.01 -61.99 -70.98
CA VAL A 379 9.24 -61.38 -70.46
C VAL A 379 9.78 -62.21 -69.30
N TYR A 380 11.02 -62.65 -69.44
CA TYR A 380 11.74 -63.40 -68.42
C TYR A 380 12.97 -62.62 -67.96
N TYR A 381 13.26 -62.66 -66.68
CA TYR A 381 14.56 -62.30 -66.13
C TYR A 381 15.34 -63.57 -65.90
N ILE A 382 16.53 -63.69 -66.46
CA ILE A 382 17.39 -64.87 -66.31
C ILE A 382 18.70 -64.45 -65.65
N ASP A 383 19.07 -65.12 -64.58
CA ASP A 383 20.43 -65.11 -64.05
C ASP A 383 21.26 -66.20 -64.78
N LEU A 384 22.27 -65.75 -65.52
CA LEU A 384 23.11 -66.59 -66.37
C LEU A 384 24.17 -67.37 -65.58
N ASP A 385 24.41 -67.04 -64.30
CA ASP A 385 25.36 -67.74 -63.45
C ASP A 385 24.69 -68.89 -62.70
N THR A 386 23.46 -68.68 -62.23
CA THR A 386 22.72 -69.66 -61.44
C THR A 386 21.79 -70.55 -62.28
N ASP A 387 21.58 -70.23 -63.56
CA ASP A 387 20.62 -70.89 -64.46
C ASP A 387 19.15 -70.73 -63.99
N GLU A 388 18.89 -69.67 -63.21
CA GLU A 388 17.59 -69.37 -62.62
C GLU A 388 16.86 -68.28 -63.42
N GLY A 389 15.66 -68.60 -63.89
CA GLY A 389 14.76 -67.68 -64.58
C GLY A 389 13.55 -67.32 -63.73
N ILE A 390 13.09 -66.07 -63.82
CA ILE A 390 11.83 -65.58 -63.25
C ILE A 390 10.97 -65.03 -64.37
N CYS A 391 9.71 -65.48 -64.43
CA CYS A 391 8.73 -64.92 -65.34
C CYS A 391 8.19 -63.59 -64.79
N TYR A 392 8.45 -62.48 -65.50
CA TYR A 392 7.91 -61.16 -65.15
C TYR A 392 6.57 -60.88 -65.84
N GLN A 393 6.40 -61.41 -67.05
CA GLN A 393 5.16 -61.35 -67.81
C GLN A 393 4.97 -62.68 -68.55
N ALA A 394 3.87 -63.38 -68.27
CA ALA A 394 3.55 -64.64 -68.93
C ALA A 394 2.91 -64.38 -70.29
N ASP A 395 2.81 -65.44 -71.10
CA ASP A 395 2.14 -65.39 -72.40
C ASP A 395 0.72 -64.82 -72.29
N VAL A 396 0.53 -63.61 -72.84
CA VAL A 396 -0.75 -62.88 -72.83
C VAL A 396 -1.87 -63.68 -73.50
N HIS A 397 -1.54 -64.65 -74.37
CA HIS A 397 -2.49 -65.53 -75.04
C HIS A 397 -2.72 -66.88 -74.31
N GLY A 398 -2.16 -67.06 -73.12
CA GLY A 398 -2.47 -68.18 -72.23
C GLY A 398 -1.94 -69.55 -72.67
N GLN A 399 -0.94 -69.58 -73.56
CA GLN A 399 -0.33 -70.82 -74.08
C GLN A 399 1.09 -71.05 -73.54
N GLY A 400 1.55 -70.24 -72.59
CA GLY A 400 2.84 -70.37 -71.94
C GLY A 400 2.86 -71.45 -70.87
N THR A 401 4.02 -72.09 -70.67
CA THR A 401 4.21 -73.17 -69.69
C THR A 401 4.61 -72.66 -68.29
N ILE A 402 4.85 -71.35 -68.12
CA ILE A 402 5.40 -70.72 -66.91
C ILE A 402 4.51 -69.54 -66.49
N ALA A 403 4.07 -69.51 -65.23
CA ALA A 403 3.23 -68.44 -64.69
C ALA A 403 4.04 -67.20 -64.25
N GLU A 404 3.41 -66.02 -64.17
CA GLU A 404 4.06 -64.82 -63.64
C GLU A 404 4.55 -65.02 -62.20
N GLY A 405 5.78 -64.62 -61.91
CA GLY A 405 6.47 -64.81 -60.64
C GLY A 405 7.02 -66.23 -60.43
N GLU A 406 6.80 -67.17 -61.34
CA GLU A 406 7.33 -68.53 -61.22
C GLU A 406 8.82 -68.57 -61.58
N HIS A 407 9.59 -69.26 -60.73
CA HIS A 407 11.02 -69.50 -60.94
C HIS A 407 11.22 -70.82 -61.71
N PHE A 408 12.11 -70.84 -62.69
CA PHE A 408 12.36 -72.01 -63.54
C PHE A 408 13.85 -72.16 -63.91
N ALA A 409 14.24 -73.36 -64.34
CA ALA A 409 15.60 -73.64 -64.79
C ALA A 409 15.75 -73.27 -66.28
N TYR A 410 16.53 -72.22 -66.56
CA TYR A 410 16.57 -71.56 -67.87
C TYR A 410 16.94 -72.51 -69.01
N ARG A 411 18.11 -73.16 -68.93
CA ARG A 411 18.62 -74.01 -70.02
C ARG A 411 17.68 -75.17 -70.36
N SER A 412 17.24 -75.93 -69.35
CA SER A 412 16.37 -77.09 -69.59
C SER A 412 15.03 -76.67 -70.21
N THR A 413 14.45 -75.55 -69.75
CA THR A 413 13.16 -75.08 -70.22
C THR A 413 13.23 -74.57 -71.66
N PHE A 414 14.26 -73.79 -72.00
CA PHE A 414 14.43 -73.29 -73.37
C PHE A 414 14.85 -74.39 -74.35
N GLN A 415 15.60 -75.41 -73.90
CA GLN A 415 15.90 -76.61 -74.70
C GLN A 415 14.64 -77.44 -74.99
N GLU A 416 13.79 -77.66 -73.99
CA GLU A 416 12.52 -78.35 -74.17
C GLU A 416 11.58 -77.58 -75.11
N TYR A 417 11.53 -76.26 -74.97
CA TYR A 417 10.81 -75.38 -75.89
C TYR A 417 11.34 -75.51 -77.33
N ALA A 418 12.66 -75.51 -77.53
CA ALA A 418 13.28 -75.66 -78.85
C ALA A 418 12.93 -77.00 -79.51
N GLN A 419 12.90 -78.09 -78.74
CA GLN A 419 12.56 -79.41 -79.25
C GLN A 419 11.08 -79.55 -79.62
N LYS A 420 10.19 -78.92 -78.85
CA LYS A 420 8.74 -79.02 -79.04
C LYS A 420 8.20 -78.09 -80.13
N HIS A 421 8.76 -76.89 -80.24
CA HIS A 421 8.12 -75.81 -80.99
C HIS A 421 8.96 -75.25 -82.13
N VAL A 422 10.29 -75.30 -82.08
CA VAL A 422 11.15 -74.71 -83.12
C VAL A 422 11.30 -75.67 -84.30
N ASP A 423 11.15 -75.13 -85.52
CA ASP A 423 11.32 -75.88 -86.77
C ASP A 423 12.74 -76.46 -86.89
N GLU A 424 12.84 -77.63 -87.53
CA GLU A 424 14.09 -78.38 -87.63
C GLU A 424 15.22 -77.59 -88.29
N ASN A 425 14.90 -76.69 -89.25
CA ASN A 425 15.90 -75.88 -89.92
C ASN A 425 16.50 -74.77 -89.04
N TYR A 426 15.85 -74.41 -87.94
CA TYR A 426 16.27 -73.34 -87.03
C TYR A 426 16.73 -73.85 -85.66
N ARG A 427 16.56 -75.14 -85.39
CA ARG A 427 16.72 -75.70 -84.04
C ARG A 427 18.16 -75.64 -83.54
N ASP A 428 19.13 -76.02 -84.37
CA ASP A 428 20.54 -76.02 -83.98
C ASP A 428 21.05 -74.59 -83.71
N ASP A 429 20.68 -73.64 -84.58
CA ASP A 429 21.02 -72.22 -84.41
C ASP A 429 20.32 -71.59 -83.18
N PHE A 430 19.08 -72.00 -82.89
CA PHE A 430 18.37 -71.56 -81.69
C PHE A 430 19.08 -72.03 -80.42
N LEU A 431 19.49 -73.30 -80.38
CA LEU A 431 20.20 -73.89 -79.24
C LEU A 431 21.56 -73.22 -79.01
N ASP A 432 22.30 -72.88 -80.08
CA ASP A 432 23.52 -72.08 -79.97
C ASP A 432 23.23 -70.65 -79.47
N PHE A 433 22.13 -70.03 -79.92
CA PHE A 433 21.78 -68.67 -79.53
C PHE A 433 21.46 -68.51 -78.04
N ILE A 434 20.82 -69.51 -77.43
CA ILE A 434 20.42 -69.48 -76.00
C ILE A 434 21.54 -69.92 -75.05
N GLU A 435 22.69 -70.37 -75.55
CA GLU A 435 23.79 -70.80 -74.69
C GLU A 435 24.38 -69.56 -73.95
N PRO A 436 24.55 -69.59 -72.61
CA PRO A 436 25.03 -68.43 -71.86
C PRO A 436 26.34 -67.83 -72.36
N ALA A 437 27.26 -68.65 -72.88
CA ALA A 437 28.50 -68.17 -73.48
C ALA A 437 28.25 -67.37 -74.78
N SER A 438 27.33 -67.83 -75.62
CA SER A 438 26.91 -67.15 -76.85
C SER A 438 26.17 -65.85 -76.57
N ILE A 439 25.30 -65.84 -75.54
CA ILE A 439 24.59 -64.63 -75.09
C ILE A 439 25.58 -63.56 -74.64
N ARG A 440 26.54 -63.92 -73.77
CA ARG A 440 27.56 -62.99 -73.27
C ARG A 440 28.40 -62.43 -74.43
N ALA A 441 28.90 -63.28 -75.32
CA ALA A 441 29.71 -62.86 -76.46
C ALA A 441 28.97 -61.92 -77.43
N LYS A 442 27.67 -62.16 -77.69
CA LYS A 442 26.87 -61.31 -78.58
C LYS A 442 26.48 -59.98 -77.91
N LEU A 443 26.16 -59.99 -76.61
CA LEU A 443 25.79 -58.78 -75.85
C LEU A 443 26.98 -57.86 -75.51
N GLU A 444 28.21 -58.36 -75.54
CA GLU A 444 29.41 -57.50 -75.49
C GLU A 444 29.50 -56.56 -76.71
N GLN A 445 28.96 -56.98 -77.85
CA GLN A 445 29.02 -56.21 -79.10
C GLN A 445 27.76 -55.38 -79.37
N GLN A 446 26.61 -55.81 -78.85
CA GLN A 446 25.31 -55.19 -79.10
C GLN A 446 24.49 -55.08 -77.82
N PRO A 447 23.83 -53.94 -77.54
CA PRO A 447 23.05 -53.76 -76.31
C PRO A 447 21.82 -54.68 -76.23
N VAL A 448 21.31 -55.12 -77.38
CA VAL A 448 20.21 -56.06 -77.53
C VAL A 448 20.57 -57.03 -78.65
N ILE A 449 20.43 -58.33 -78.40
CA ILE A 449 20.63 -59.38 -79.40
C ILE A 449 19.29 -59.98 -79.79
N THR A 450 19.13 -60.33 -81.07
CA THR A 450 17.88 -60.88 -81.58
C THR A 450 18.11 -62.14 -82.39
N PHE A 451 17.16 -63.07 -82.33
CA PHE A 451 17.14 -64.29 -83.13
C PHE A 451 15.74 -64.57 -83.61
N ARG A 452 15.56 -64.66 -84.93
CA ARG A 452 14.28 -64.97 -85.55
C ARG A 452 14.26 -66.43 -85.97
N TYR A 453 13.18 -67.12 -85.63
CA TYR A 453 13.02 -68.55 -85.88
C TYR A 453 11.57 -68.88 -86.21
N LEU A 454 11.38 -69.98 -86.94
CA LEU A 454 10.05 -70.49 -87.25
C LEU A 454 9.60 -71.45 -86.14
N THR A 455 8.37 -71.27 -85.67
CA THR A 455 7.73 -72.21 -84.75
C THR A 455 6.58 -72.95 -85.42
N ARG A 456 6.37 -74.21 -85.00
CA ARG A 456 5.19 -75.01 -85.32
C ARG A 456 4.42 -75.31 -84.05
N ARG A 457 3.29 -74.64 -83.85
CA ARG A 457 2.38 -74.90 -82.71
C ARG A 457 1.01 -75.30 -83.24
N ASN A 458 0.49 -76.44 -82.79
CA ASN A 458 -0.84 -76.94 -83.17
C ASN A 458 -1.10 -77.00 -84.69
N GLY A 459 -0.05 -77.27 -85.48
CA GLY A 459 -0.14 -77.32 -86.95
C GLY A 459 -0.09 -75.96 -87.66
N VAL A 460 0.09 -74.86 -86.92
CA VAL A 460 0.25 -73.51 -87.47
C VAL A 460 1.73 -73.11 -87.39
N GLU A 461 2.26 -72.60 -88.50
CA GLU A 461 3.59 -72.04 -88.61
C GLU A 461 3.56 -70.53 -88.34
N SER A 462 4.34 -70.06 -87.37
CA SER A 462 4.49 -68.64 -87.03
C SER A 462 5.96 -68.29 -86.78
N TYR A 463 6.42 -67.17 -87.33
CA TYR A 463 7.75 -66.63 -87.01
C TYR A 463 7.75 -65.91 -85.67
N GLU A 464 8.66 -66.32 -84.79
CA GLU A 464 8.89 -65.69 -83.50
C GLU A 464 10.30 -65.07 -83.45
N MET A 465 10.46 -64.03 -82.65
CA MET A 465 11.73 -63.37 -82.41
C MET A 465 12.06 -63.38 -80.93
N LEU A 466 13.20 -63.95 -80.59
CA LEU A 466 13.79 -63.87 -79.26
C LEU A 466 14.64 -62.61 -79.19
N ARG A 467 14.37 -61.74 -78.21
CA ARG A 467 15.18 -60.55 -77.92
C ARG A 467 15.78 -60.68 -76.53
N MET A 468 17.07 -60.43 -76.39
CA MET A 468 17.73 -60.43 -75.08
C MET A 468 18.50 -59.14 -74.87
N ALA A 469 18.44 -58.59 -73.64
CA ALA A 469 19.17 -57.41 -73.23
C ALA A 469 19.77 -57.60 -71.83
N GLY A 470 20.95 -57.06 -71.56
CA GLY A 470 21.54 -57.08 -70.22
C GLY A 470 20.73 -56.22 -69.24
N VAL A 471 20.48 -56.72 -68.03
CA VAL A 471 19.74 -55.96 -66.98
C VAL A 471 20.56 -54.76 -66.45
N ARG A 472 21.87 -54.77 -66.71
CA ARG A 472 22.81 -53.65 -66.53
C ARG A 472 23.85 -53.68 -67.65
N HIS A 473 24.38 -52.51 -68.02
CA HIS A 473 25.50 -52.42 -68.95
C HIS A 473 26.79 -52.97 -68.30
N ALA A 474 27.58 -53.72 -69.07
CA ALA A 474 28.82 -54.33 -68.59
C ALA A 474 29.84 -53.29 -68.08
N GLU A 475 29.78 -52.05 -68.60
CA GLU A 475 30.65 -50.93 -68.21
C GLU A 475 30.38 -50.39 -66.79
N ASP A 476 29.22 -50.70 -66.19
CA ASP A 476 28.82 -50.22 -64.85
C ASP A 476 29.12 -51.24 -63.73
N ARG A 477 29.90 -52.29 -64.00
CA ARG A 477 30.26 -53.33 -63.02
C ARG A 477 31.76 -53.62 -62.95
N THR A 478 32.24 -53.97 -61.77
CA THR A 478 33.66 -54.28 -61.48
C THR A 478 34.20 -55.54 -62.16
N ASP A 479 33.32 -56.44 -62.61
CA ASP A 479 33.66 -57.74 -63.22
C ASP A 479 33.48 -57.75 -64.75
N HIS A 480 32.85 -56.72 -65.34
CA HIS A 480 32.61 -56.54 -66.78
C HIS A 480 31.86 -57.71 -67.47
N ILE A 481 31.20 -58.56 -66.69
CA ILE A 481 30.48 -59.73 -67.17
C ILE A 481 28.97 -59.49 -67.02
N ILE A 482 28.18 -59.91 -68.01
CA ILE A 482 26.71 -59.84 -67.93
C ILE A 482 26.22 -61.03 -67.12
N HIS A 483 25.78 -60.76 -65.88
CA HIS A 483 25.26 -61.78 -64.96
C HIS A 483 23.79 -62.12 -65.19
N ALA A 484 23.01 -61.16 -65.70
CA ALA A 484 21.58 -61.36 -65.89
C ALA A 484 21.07 -60.65 -67.14
N VAL A 485 20.10 -61.28 -67.79
CA VAL A 485 19.47 -60.79 -69.02
C VAL A 485 17.96 -60.78 -68.89
N GLY A 486 17.34 -59.76 -69.46
CA GLY A 486 15.92 -59.76 -69.79
C GLY A 486 15.73 -60.43 -71.15
N ILE A 487 14.86 -61.40 -71.22
CA ILE A 487 14.49 -62.11 -72.45
C ILE A 487 13.04 -61.78 -72.77
N GLY A 488 12.79 -61.24 -73.96
CA GLY A 488 11.48 -60.97 -74.50
C GLY A 488 11.21 -61.83 -75.73
N LEU A 489 10.07 -62.51 -75.78
CA LEU A 489 9.58 -63.17 -76.99
C LEU A 489 8.58 -62.27 -77.69
N VAL A 490 8.70 -62.12 -79.01
CA VAL A 490 7.82 -61.30 -79.85
C VAL A 490 7.32 -62.15 -81.02
N ASP A 491 6.03 -62.05 -81.34
CA ASP A 491 5.48 -62.61 -82.58
C ASP A 491 5.81 -61.66 -83.73
N VAL A 492 6.48 -62.16 -84.77
CA VAL A 492 6.92 -61.38 -85.93
C VAL A 492 6.44 -62.03 -87.23
N ASP A 493 5.37 -62.84 -87.19
CA ASP A 493 4.89 -63.59 -88.36
C ASP A 493 4.44 -62.67 -89.51
N GLU A 494 3.63 -61.65 -89.20
CA GLU A 494 3.14 -60.69 -90.19
C GLU A 494 4.30 -59.92 -90.82
N GLU A 495 5.16 -59.29 -90.00
CA GLU A 495 6.34 -58.53 -90.46
C GLU A 495 7.27 -59.40 -91.32
N THR A 496 7.54 -60.64 -90.89
CA THR A 496 8.47 -61.52 -91.61
C THR A 496 7.88 -62.00 -92.94
N ARG A 497 6.58 -62.32 -92.99
CA ARG A 497 5.92 -62.73 -94.25
C ARG A 497 5.82 -61.57 -95.23
N GLU A 498 5.57 -60.35 -94.76
CA GLU A 498 5.61 -59.14 -95.59
C GLU A 498 7.01 -58.89 -96.15
N ASP A 499 8.05 -58.97 -95.33
CA ASP A 499 9.44 -58.83 -95.76
C ASP A 499 9.85 -59.85 -96.82
N MET A 500 9.45 -61.12 -96.63
CA MET A 500 9.70 -62.18 -97.61
C MET A 500 8.94 -61.94 -98.92
N ALA A 501 7.67 -61.54 -98.85
CA ALA A 501 6.87 -61.20 -100.04
C ALA A 501 7.49 -60.02 -100.81
N ARG A 502 7.97 -59.01 -100.08
CA ARG A 502 8.64 -57.85 -100.67
C ARG A 502 9.98 -58.22 -101.31
N SER A 503 10.78 -59.06 -100.64
CA SER A 503 12.06 -59.52 -101.17
C SER A 503 11.87 -60.39 -102.43
N GLN A 504 10.84 -61.24 -102.46
CA GLN A 504 10.48 -62.02 -103.64
C GLN A 504 10.05 -61.12 -104.80
N ALA A 505 9.17 -60.15 -104.54
CA ALA A 505 8.71 -59.20 -105.57
C ALA A 505 9.86 -58.36 -106.14
N LEU A 506 10.82 -57.95 -105.30
CA LEU A 506 12.05 -57.26 -105.76
C LEU A 506 12.93 -58.18 -106.61
N GLY A 507 13.08 -59.45 -106.23
CA GLY A 507 13.81 -60.45 -107.01
C GLY A 507 13.20 -60.70 -108.39
N ASP A 508 11.88 -60.87 -108.45
CA ASP A 508 11.15 -61.06 -109.71
C ASP A 508 11.25 -59.81 -110.61
N ALA A 509 11.13 -58.61 -110.03
CA ALA A 509 11.29 -57.35 -110.75
C ALA A 509 12.72 -57.17 -111.30
N LEU A 510 13.74 -57.56 -110.53
CA LEU A 510 15.14 -57.52 -110.95
C LEU A 510 15.38 -58.48 -112.12
N ALA A 511 14.86 -59.70 -112.07
CA ALA A 511 14.97 -60.67 -113.15
C ALA A 511 14.34 -60.15 -114.46
N VAL A 512 13.14 -59.56 -114.39
CA VAL A 512 12.48 -58.93 -115.54
C VAL A 512 13.30 -57.76 -116.10
N ALA A 513 13.89 -56.94 -115.23
CA ALA A 513 14.73 -55.82 -115.64
C ALA A 513 16.03 -56.28 -116.30
N GLU A 514 16.67 -57.34 -115.80
CA GLU A 514 17.87 -57.92 -116.40
C GLU A 514 17.61 -58.53 -117.78
N ASP A 515 16.50 -59.25 -117.94
CA ASP A 515 16.10 -59.79 -119.25
C ASP A 515 15.81 -58.68 -120.27
N ALA A 516 15.12 -57.61 -119.86
CA ALA A 516 14.91 -56.43 -120.70
C ALA A 516 16.24 -55.74 -121.08
N ASN A 517 17.20 -55.67 -120.14
CA ASN A 517 18.49 -55.05 -120.38
C ASN A 517 19.38 -55.91 -121.30
N LYS A 518 19.33 -57.24 -121.19
CA LYS A 518 19.94 -58.18 -122.15
C LYS A 518 19.34 -57.99 -123.55
N ALA A 519 18.02 -57.93 -123.68
CA ALA A 519 17.36 -57.72 -124.98
C ALA A 519 17.78 -56.38 -125.62
N LYS A 520 17.86 -55.30 -124.83
CA LYS A 520 18.36 -54.00 -125.29
C LYS A 520 19.82 -54.05 -125.75
N THR A 521 20.67 -54.78 -125.03
CA THR A 521 22.09 -54.93 -125.38
C THR A 521 22.26 -55.71 -126.68
N VAL A 522 21.48 -56.78 -126.89
CA VAL A 522 21.45 -57.53 -128.16
C VAL A 522 20.97 -56.65 -129.31
N PHE A 523 19.91 -55.85 -129.11
CA PHE A 523 19.42 -54.90 -130.13
C PHE A 523 20.48 -53.85 -130.51
N LEU A 524 21.15 -53.24 -129.52
CA LEU A 524 22.21 -52.26 -129.77
C LEU A 524 23.45 -52.89 -130.42
N SER A 525 23.78 -54.13 -130.05
CA SER A 525 24.86 -54.89 -130.69
C SER A 525 24.54 -55.16 -132.17
N ASN A 526 23.30 -55.53 -132.49
CA ASN A 526 22.85 -55.70 -133.88
C ASN A 526 22.86 -54.37 -134.66
N MET A 527 22.40 -53.25 -134.08
CA MET A 527 22.53 -51.93 -134.73
C MET A 527 23.99 -51.50 -134.93
N SER A 528 24.88 -51.78 -133.97
CA SER A 528 26.31 -51.48 -134.10
C SER A 528 26.96 -52.28 -135.23
N HIS A 529 26.52 -53.53 -135.43
CA HIS A 529 26.95 -54.36 -136.56
C HIS A 529 26.48 -53.79 -137.90
N GLU A 530 25.25 -53.28 -138.01
CA GLU A 530 24.76 -52.64 -139.24
C GLU A 530 25.45 -51.29 -139.53
N ILE A 531 25.76 -50.49 -138.51
CA ILE A 531 26.45 -49.19 -138.68
C ILE A 531 27.93 -49.34 -139.07
N ARG A 532 28.59 -50.44 -138.67
CA ARG A 532 29.99 -50.74 -139.03
C ARG A 532 30.20 -51.31 -140.43
N THR A 533 29.15 -51.49 -141.22
CA THR A 533 29.26 -51.94 -142.62
C THR A 533 29.13 -50.73 -143.56
N PRO A 534 30.23 -50.08 -143.98
CA PRO A 534 30.15 -48.99 -144.96
C PRO A 534 29.75 -49.56 -146.33
N MET A 535 28.75 -48.92 -146.93
CA MET A 535 28.29 -49.11 -148.32
C MET A 535 29.47 -49.11 -149.28
N ASN A 536 29.49 -50.09 -150.17
CA ASN A 536 30.24 -50.05 -151.42
C ASN A 536 29.26 -50.15 -152.57
#